data_AF-A0A4P2Q4Z4-F1
#
_entry.id   AF-A0A4P2Q4Z4-F1
#
_cell.length_a   1.000
_cell.length_b   1.000
_cell.length_c   1.000
_cell.angle_alpha   90.00
_cell.angle_beta   90.00
_cell.angle_gamma   90.00
#
_symmetry.space_group_name_H-M   'P 1'
#
loop_
_entity.id
_entity.type
_entity.pdbx_description
1 polymer ?
#
loop_
_entity_poly.entity_id
_entity_poly.type
_entity_poly.pdbx_seq_one_letter_code
_entity_poly.pdbx_strand_id
1 'polypeptide(L)'
;MKLISTDPSEIGIVSVGQFAHGIFAFGQFARGFIAIGQVAIGVVAVGQISFSVLGAGQAGGGIAWFAGMVGVGGRGVCLRLIPGLDLPRDPPPVVPLDAAMRGEVRGFVRAEVVDGPNGAKLASGGHVLPVKMSPGLLGALTDARRAGKVSEIFAHLGRIGDVVVCDRLMEVPGARPRQFPLAFHVVRFLLLVALATGWWYAFTQMEG
;
A
#
# COMPACT_ATOMS: atom_id res chain seq x y z
N MET A 1 -31.06 -28.14 9.01
CA MET A 1 -29.63 -27.83 9.26
C MET A 1 -29.04 -28.92 10.15
N LYS A 2 -28.03 -29.63 9.67
CA LYS A 2 -27.24 -30.53 10.52
C LYS A 2 -26.07 -29.77 11.14
N LEU A 3 -25.69 -30.14 12.36
CA LEU A 3 -24.53 -29.54 13.03
C LEU A 3 -23.24 -29.86 12.27
N ILE A 4 -23.10 -31.11 11.83
CA ILE A 4 -21.99 -31.61 11.03
C ILE A 4 -22.55 -32.36 9.82
N SER A 5 -22.04 -32.06 8.63
CA SER A 5 -22.35 -32.78 7.40
C SER A 5 -21.06 -33.26 6.72
N THR A 6 -21.06 -34.50 6.24
CA THR A 6 -20.03 -35.02 5.33
C THR A 6 -20.58 -35.26 3.92
N ASP A 7 -21.89 -35.03 3.74
CA ASP A 7 -22.57 -35.26 2.49
C ASP A 7 -22.49 -33.98 1.63
N PRO A 8 -21.99 -34.07 0.38
CA PRO A 8 -21.98 -32.96 -0.57
C PRO A 8 -23.34 -32.30 -0.81
N SER A 9 -24.42 -33.07 -0.67
CA SER A 9 -25.79 -32.61 -0.93
C SER A 9 -26.44 -31.90 0.25
N GLU A 10 -25.78 -31.88 1.41
CA GLU A 10 -26.36 -31.35 2.65
C GLU A 10 -25.58 -30.17 3.21
N ILE A 11 -26.29 -29.07 3.46
CA ILE A 11 -25.73 -27.88 4.12
C ILE A 11 -25.63 -28.12 5.63
N GLY A 12 -24.40 -28.15 6.14
CA GLY A 12 -24.08 -28.24 7.56
C GLY A 12 -23.65 -26.90 8.16
N ILE A 13 -23.71 -26.77 9.49
CA ILE A 13 -22.97 -25.69 10.17
C ILE A 13 -21.48 -25.91 9.97
N VAL A 14 -21.01 -27.13 10.17
CA VAL A 14 -19.68 -27.59 9.78
C VAL A 14 -19.84 -28.65 8.68
N SER A 15 -19.17 -28.46 7.54
CA SER A 15 -19.17 -29.41 6.44
C SER A 15 -17.75 -29.84 6.10
N VAL A 16 -17.52 -31.16 5.99
CA VAL A 16 -16.22 -31.73 5.65
C VAL A 16 -16.39 -32.75 4.53
N GLY A 17 -15.72 -32.54 3.39
CA GLY A 17 -15.83 -33.47 2.26
C GLY A 17 -15.13 -32.97 1.01
N GLN A 18 -15.21 -33.75 -0.07
CA GLN A 18 -14.65 -33.31 -1.36
C GLN A 18 -15.35 -32.04 -1.86
N PHE A 19 -16.66 -31.96 -1.68
CA PHE A 19 -17.50 -30.79 -1.88
C PHE A 19 -18.18 -30.46 -0.55
N ALA A 20 -17.71 -29.40 0.12
CA ALA A 20 -18.18 -29.02 1.44
C ALA A 20 -18.99 -27.72 1.36
N HIS A 21 -20.22 -27.76 1.88
CA HIS A 21 -21.16 -26.64 1.89
C HIS A 21 -21.64 -26.36 3.32
N GLY A 22 -21.33 -25.18 3.85
CA GLY A 22 -21.73 -24.84 5.21
C GLY A 22 -21.27 -23.49 5.71
N ILE A 23 -21.50 -23.19 7.00
CA ILE A 23 -20.94 -21.97 7.61
C ILE A 23 -19.42 -22.11 7.69
N PHE A 24 -18.95 -23.27 8.17
CA PHE A 24 -17.56 -23.69 8.13
C PHE A 24 -17.43 -24.85 7.15
N ALA A 25 -16.70 -24.66 6.05
CA ALA A 25 -16.52 -25.68 5.02
C ALA A 25 -15.05 -26.05 4.89
N PHE A 26 -14.73 -27.35 4.99
CA PHE A 26 -13.40 -27.90 4.82
C PHE A 26 -13.41 -28.96 3.72
N GLY A 27 -12.67 -28.75 2.63
CA GLY A 27 -12.75 -29.67 1.51
C GLY A 27 -11.84 -29.36 0.34
N GLN A 28 -11.85 -30.19 -0.69
CA GLN A 28 -11.16 -29.83 -1.94
C GLN A 28 -11.85 -28.64 -2.60
N PHE A 29 -13.18 -28.68 -2.65
CA PHE A 29 -14.05 -27.57 -3.00
C PHE A 29 -14.85 -27.16 -1.76
N ALA A 30 -14.41 -26.10 -1.09
CA ALA A 30 -15.02 -25.60 0.13
C ALA A 30 -15.80 -24.31 -0.15
N ARG A 31 -17.08 -24.29 0.25
CA ARG A 31 -17.98 -23.15 0.04
C ARG A 31 -18.71 -22.83 1.35
N GLY A 32 -18.50 -21.62 1.87
CA GLY A 32 -19.07 -21.25 3.15
C GLY A 32 -18.75 -19.85 3.62
N PHE A 33 -19.18 -19.50 4.84
CA PHE A 33 -18.77 -18.22 5.45
C PHE A 33 -17.26 -18.24 5.71
N ILE A 34 -16.76 -19.34 6.29
CA ILE A 34 -15.35 -19.68 6.39
C ILE A 34 -15.11 -20.94 5.55
N ALA A 35 -14.31 -20.82 4.50
CA ALA A 35 -14.00 -21.90 3.58
C ALA A 35 -12.49 -22.20 3.55
N ILE A 36 -12.11 -23.45 3.79
CA ILE A 36 -10.72 -23.92 3.70
C ILE A 36 -10.63 -25.07 2.71
N GLY A 37 -9.84 -24.91 1.66
CA GLY A 37 -9.74 -25.93 0.63
C GLY A 37 -8.74 -25.70 -0.47
N GLN A 38 -8.72 -26.57 -1.48
CA GLN A 38 -7.93 -26.33 -2.69
C GLN A 38 -8.55 -25.20 -3.51
N VAL A 39 -9.88 -25.25 -3.65
CA VAL A 39 -10.72 -24.17 -4.16
C VAL A 39 -11.66 -23.73 -3.04
N ALA A 40 -11.47 -22.51 -2.55
CA ALA A 40 -12.21 -21.98 -1.41
C ALA A 40 -13.01 -20.73 -1.80
N ILE A 41 -14.33 -20.74 -1.58
CA ILE A 41 -15.20 -19.60 -1.86
C ILE A 41 -15.95 -19.24 -0.58
N GLY A 42 -15.78 -18.02 -0.10
CA GLY A 42 -16.45 -17.59 1.13
C GLY A 42 -16.25 -16.15 1.51
N VAL A 43 -16.74 -15.75 2.69
CA VAL A 43 -16.44 -14.43 3.24
C VAL A 43 -14.97 -14.40 3.68
N VAL A 44 -14.56 -15.44 4.41
CA VAL A 44 -13.17 -15.76 4.71
C VAL A 44 -12.80 -17.04 3.96
N ALA A 45 -11.81 -16.98 3.06
CA ALA A 45 -11.39 -18.15 2.28
C ALA A 45 -9.88 -18.36 2.36
N VAL A 46 -9.47 -19.61 2.59
CA VAL A 46 -8.06 -20.03 2.57
C VAL A 46 -7.91 -21.20 1.63
N GLY A 47 -7.09 -21.06 0.59
CA GLY A 47 -6.88 -22.15 -0.35
C GLY A 47 -5.87 -21.88 -1.45
N GLN A 48 -5.54 -22.90 -2.26
CA GLN A 48 -4.67 -22.69 -3.42
C GLN A 48 -5.29 -21.69 -4.39
N ILE A 49 -6.59 -21.84 -4.67
CA ILE A 49 -7.43 -20.88 -5.39
C ILE A 49 -8.51 -20.39 -4.43
N SER A 50 -8.56 -19.09 -4.13
CA SER A 50 -9.57 -18.55 -3.21
C SER A 50 -10.26 -17.28 -3.72
N PHE A 51 -11.59 -17.24 -3.61
CA PHE A 51 -12.43 -16.09 -3.93
C PHE A 51 -13.22 -15.66 -2.71
N SER A 52 -13.00 -14.43 -2.24
CA SER A 52 -13.56 -14.01 -0.96
C SER A 52 -13.70 -12.51 -0.75
N VAL A 53 -14.19 -12.12 0.42
CA VAL A 53 -14.06 -10.76 0.93
C VAL A 53 -12.67 -10.58 1.57
N LEU A 54 -12.27 -11.55 2.40
CA LEU A 54 -10.96 -11.65 3.05
C LEU A 54 -10.33 -13.01 2.73
N GLY A 55 -9.25 -13.01 1.95
CA GLY A 55 -8.70 -14.25 1.38
C GLY A 55 -7.21 -14.43 1.56
N ALA A 56 -6.78 -15.67 1.66
CA ALA A 56 -5.38 -16.05 1.54
C ALA A 56 -5.21 -17.28 0.63
N GLY A 57 -4.22 -17.23 -0.26
CA GLY A 57 -4.00 -18.33 -1.18
C GLY A 57 -2.80 -18.18 -2.11
N GLN A 58 -2.59 -19.16 -2.99
CA GLN A 58 -1.58 -19.03 -4.03
C GLN A 58 -2.08 -18.14 -5.16
N ALA A 59 -3.33 -18.39 -5.59
CA ALA A 59 -4.04 -17.63 -6.59
C ALA A 59 -5.45 -17.23 -6.11
N GLY A 60 -5.99 -16.10 -6.57
CA GLY A 60 -7.38 -15.74 -6.25
C GLY A 60 -7.70 -14.26 -6.18
N GLY A 61 -8.78 -13.92 -5.48
CA GLY A 61 -9.16 -12.54 -5.26
C GLY A 61 -9.99 -12.30 -4.01
N GLY A 62 -9.79 -11.11 -3.44
CA GLY A 62 -10.40 -10.67 -2.19
C GLY A 62 -10.97 -9.26 -2.31
N ILE A 63 -12.28 -9.08 -2.17
CA ILE A 63 -12.93 -7.76 -2.32
C ILE A 63 -12.31 -6.72 -1.37
N ALA A 64 -12.19 -7.06 -0.09
CA ALA A 64 -11.58 -6.18 0.91
C ALA A 64 -10.07 -6.42 1.05
N TRP A 65 -9.65 -7.69 1.12
CA TRP A 65 -8.24 -8.03 1.29
C TRP A 65 -7.88 -9.40 0.72
N PHE A 66 -6.70 -9.50 0.11
CA PHE A 66 -6.17 -10.76 -0.42
C PHE A 66 -4.65 -10.88 -0.24
N ALA A 67 -4.18 -11.97 0.33
CA ALA A 67 -2.77 -12.32 0.38
C ALA A 67 -2.48 -13.56 -0.48
N GLY A 68 -1.63 -13.39 -1.48
CA GLY A 68 -1.18 -14.49 -2.31
C GLY A 68 -0.08 -14.10 -3.29
N MET A 69 0.32 -15.06 -4.13
CA MET A 69 1.33 -14.85 -5.17
C MET A 69 0.71 -14.21 -6.41
N VAL A 70 -0.48 -14.65 -6.81
CA VAL A 70 -1.16 -14.20 -8.02
C VAL A 70 -2.61 -13.85 -7.72
N GLY A 71 -2.98 -12.57 -7.70
CA GLY A 71 -4.36 -12.22 -7.40
C GLY A 71 -4.72 -10.76 -7.51
N VAL A 72 -5.99 -10.48 -7.21
CA VAL A 72 -6.54 -9.12 -7.18
C VAL A 72 -7.27 -8.90 -5.86
N GLY A 73 -7.03 -7.78 -5.19
CA GLY A 73 -7.80 -7.51 -3.97
C GLY A 73 -7.76 -6.08 -3.48
N GLY A 74 -8.70 -5.73 -2.59
CA GLY A 74 -8.88 -4.36 -2.10
C GLY A 74 -7.61 -3.78 -1.47
N ARG A 75 -6.99 -4.53 -0.55
CA ARG A 75 -5.65 -4.32 0.02
C ARG A 75 -4.91 -5.66 0.09
N GLY A 76 -3.58 -5.69 -0.01
CA GLY A 76 -2.82 -6.95 0.06
C GLY A 76 -1.48 -6.93 -0.66
N VAL A 77 -0.88 -8.12 -0.80
CA VAL A 77 0.40 -8.35 -1.52
C VAL A 77 0.19 -8.39 -3.04
N CYS A 78 -1.04 -8.65 -3.49
CA CYS A 78 -1.39 -8.71 -4.91
C CYS A 78 -1.87 -7.36 -5.45
N LEU A 79 -2.28 -7.31 -6.73
CA LEU A 79 -2.69 -6.07 -7.39
C LEU A 79 -3.80 -5.38 -6.58
N ARG A 80 -3.43 -4.27 -5.95
CA ARG A 80 -4.32 -3.50 -5.11
C ARG A 80 -5.41 -2.90 -5.98
N LEU A 81 -6.67 -3.20 -5.74
CA LEU A 81 -7.79 -2.64 -6.51
C LEU A 81 -8.21 -1.26 -5.98
N ILE A 82 -8.14 -1.04 -4.66
CA ILE A 82 -8.49 0.27 -4.07
C ILE A 82 -7.32 1.26 -4.29
N PRO A 83 -7.51 2.33 -5.08
CA PRO A 83 -6.49 3.35 -5.24
C PRO A 83 -6.16 4.00 -3.89
N GLY A 84 -4.87 4.24 -3.64
CA GLY A 84 -4.48 5.08 -2.52
C GLY A 84 -4.88 6.51 -2.85
N LEU A 85 -5.85 7.06 -2.13
CA LEU A 85 -6.01 8.51 -2.05
C LEU A 85 -4.83 9.01 -1.21
N ASP A 86 -3.76 9.46 -1.87
CA ASP A 86 -2.78 10.31 -1.20
C ASP A 86 -3.53 11.61 -0.87
N LEU A 87 -3.83 11.82 0.42
CA LEU A 87 -4.42 13.07 0.86
C LEU A 87 -3.45 14.22 0.48
N PRO A 88 -3.97 15.37 0.02
CA PRO A 88 -3.17 16.57 -0.15
C PRO A 88 -2.40 16.84 1.13
N ARG A 89 -1.06 16.83 1.05
CA ARG A 89 -0.21 17.22 2.17
C ARG A 89 0.02 18.72 2.05
N ASP A 90 -0.48 19.48 3.01
CA ASP A 90 -0.16 20.90 3.09
C ASP A 90 1.35 21.06 3.35
N PRO A 91 2.01 21.99 2.64
CA PRO A 91 3.43 22.24 2.86
C PRO A 91 3.65 22.76 4.29
N PRO A 92 4.74 22.36 4.95
CA PRO A 92 5.07 22.87 6.27
C PRO A 92 5.37 24.38 6.21
N PRO A 93 5.18 25.12 7.32
CA PRO A 93 5.54 26.53 7.38
C PRO A 93 7.04 26.69 7.12
N VAL A 94 7.37 27.47 6.08
CA VAL A 94 8.75 27.68 5.63
C VAL A 94 9.36 28.84 6.41
N VAL A 95 10.56 28.63 6.95
CA VAL A 95 11.35 29.63 7.65
C VAL A 95 12.41 30.18 6.68
N PRO A 96 12.75 31.49 6.75
CA PRO A 96 13.86 32.04 5.98
C PRO A 96 15.16 31.28 6.25
N LEU A 97 15.89 30.92 5.18
CA LEU A 97 17.13 30.15 5.29
C LEU A 97 18.14 30.86 6.22
N ASP A 98 18.25 32.18 6.13
CA ASP A 98 19.20 32.94 6.94
C ASP A 98 18.91 32.83 8.44
N ALA A 99 17.64 32.87 8.83
CA ALA A 99 17.22 32.72 10.23
C ALA A 99 17.51 31.30 10.74
N ALA A 100 17.32 30.29 9.90
CA ALA A 100 17.63 28.90 10.22
C ALA A 100 19.15 28.65 10.32
N MET A 101 19.95 29.24 9.44
CA MET A 101 21.42 29.14 9.43
C MET A 101 22.07 29.87 10.60
N ARG A 102 21.53 31.05 10.98
CA ARG A 102 21.95 31.76 12.19
C ARG A 102 21.54 31.04 13.47
N GLY A 103 20.59 30.10 13.39
CA GLY A 103 20.10 29.33 14.54
C GLY A 103 19.05 30.08 15.37
N GLU A 104 18.49 31.17 14.83
CA GLU A 104 17.44 31.96 15.47
C GLU A 104 16.14 31.16 15.58
N VAL A 105 15.85 30.35 14.55
CA VAL A 105 14.62 29.56 14.46
C VAL A 105 14.94 28.18 13.89
N ARG A 106 14.34 27.13 14.48
CA ARG A 106 14.34 25.78 13.89
C ARG A 106 13.11 25.61 13.03
N GLY A 107 13.27 25.15 11.79
CA GLY A 107 12.14 25.00 10.89
C GLY A 107 12.51 24.46 9.52
N PHE A 108 11.49 24.32 8.68
CA PHE A 108 11.65 23.84 7.31
C PHE A 108 12.13 24.96 6.40
N VAL A 109 13.19 24.71 5.64
CA VAL A 109 13.66 25.56 4.56
C VAL A 109 13.51 24.82 3.24
N ARG A 110 13.24 25.56 2.16
CA ARG A 110 13.26 24.98 0.82
C ARG A 110 14.71 24.89 0.34
N ALA A 111 15.12 23.69 -0.04
CA ALA A 111 16.47 23.40 -0.52
C ALA A 111 16.41 22.54 -1.79
N GLU A 112 17.31 22.84 -2.71
CA GLU A 112 17.56 22.05 -3.91
C GLU A 112 18.47 20.87 -3.57
N VAL A 113 18.31 19.76 -4.29
CA VAL A 113 19.16 18.59 -4.14
C VAL A 113 20.15 18.57 -5.31
N VAL A 114 21.43 18.74 -4.98
CA VAL A 114 22.53 18.73 -5.96
C VAL A 114 23.44 17.54 -5.75
N ASP A 115 24.04 17.05 -6.83
CA ASP A 115 24.96 15.94 -6.79
C ASP A 115 26.34 16.42 -6.29
N GLY A 116 26.87 15.75 -5.26
CA GLY A 116 28.16 16.06 -4.67
C GLY A 116 29.12 14.87 -4.69
N PRO A 117 30.42 15.09 -4.41
CA PRO A 117 31.44 14.04 -4.44
C PRO A 117 31.20 12.90 -3.44
N ASN A 118 30.48 13.17 -2.34
CA ASN A 118 30.14 12.17 -1.30
C ASN A 118 28.64 11.85 -1.25
N GLY A 119 27.93 11.97 -2.37
CA GLY A 119 26.48 11.79 -2.46
C GLY A 119 25.71 13.09 -2.57
N ALA A 120 24.37 12.98 -2.50
CA ALA A 120 23.49 14.13 -2.68
C ALA A 120 23.65 15.15 -1.54
N LYS A 121 23.69 16.43 -1.89
CA LYS A 121 23.81 17.55 -0.95
C LYS A 121 22.62 18.50 -1.09
N LEU A 122 22.38 19.26 -0.02
CA LEU A 122 21.43 20.36 -0.02
C LEU A 122 22.09 21.62 -0.58
N ALA A 123 21.41 22.32 -1.46
CA ALA A 123 21.81 23.61 -1.98
C ALA A 123 20.65 24.62 -1.87
N SER A 124 20.97 25.90 -1.90
CA SER A 124 19.99 26.97 -2.05
C SER A 124 20.61 28.08 -2.89
N GLY A 125 19.90 28.52 -3.94
CA GLY A 125 20.40 29.55 -4.85
C GLY A 125 21.73 29.18 -5.51
N GLY A 126 21.93 27.91 -5.86
CA GLY A 126 23.17 27.42 -6.48
C GLY A 126 24.36 27.21 -5.53
N HIS A 127 24.23 27.52 -4.24
CA HIS A 127 25.28 27.31 -3.25
C HIS A 127 24.97 26.10 -2.35
N VAL A 128 25.96 25.22 -2.16
CA VAL A 128 25.85 24.06 -1.29
C VAL A 128 25.78 24.52 0.17
N LEU A 129 24.75 24.07 0.88
CA LEU A 129 24.56 24.42 2.29
C LEU A 129 25.53 23.59 3.16
N PRO A 130 26.25 24.21 4.12
CA PRO A 130 27.16 23.52 5.03
C PRO A 130 26.38 22.84 6.16
N VAL A 131 25.53 21.88 5.81
CA VAL A 131 24.62 21.22 6.73
C VAL A 131 25.05 19.79 6.96
N LYS A 132 25.13 19.40 8.23
CA LYS A 132 25.40 18.01 8.62
C LYS A 132 24.11 17.21 8.63
N MET A 133 24.11 16.07 7.96
CA MET A 133 22.99 15.12 7.94
C MET A 133 23.39 13.84 8.66
N SER A 134 22.43 13.14 9.25
CA SER A 134 22.68 11.79 9.75
C SER A 134 22.91 10.82 8.58
N PRO A 135 23.70 9.74 8.75
CA PRO A 135 24.00 8.82 7.66
C PRO A 135 22.75 8.20 7.01
N GLY A 136 21.72 7.88 7.81
CA GLY A 136 20.45 7.36 7.30
C GLY A 136 19.70 8.36 6.44
N LEU A 137 19.72 9.64 6.82
CA LEU A 137 19.08 10.72 6.07
C LEU A 137 19.83 11.01 4.76
N LEU A 138 21.17 10.97 4.78
CA LEU A 138 22.01 11.13 3.61
C LEU A 138 21.83 9.98 2.62
N GLY A 139 21.72 8.74 3.11
CA GLY A 139 21.39 7.56 2.31
C GLY A 139 20.03 7.72 1.61
N ALA A 140 18.99 8.04 2.39
CA ALA A 140 17.65 8.26 1.85
C ALA A 140 17.60 9.38 0.80
N LEU A 141 18.32 10.49 1.02
CA LEU A 141 18.42 11.59 0.07
C LEU A 141 19.13 11.18 -1.21
N THR A 142 20.23 10.45 -1.09
CA THR A 142 21.02 9.97 -2.24
C THR A 142 20.22 8.95 -3.06
N ASP A 143 19.51 8.03 -2.42
CA ASP A 143 18.64 7.06 -3.09
C ASP A 143 17.47 7.75 -3.80
N ALA A 144 16.83 8.72 -3.15
CA ALA A 144 15.73 9.48 -3.74
C ALA A 144 16.19 10.31 -4.95
N ARG A 145 17.40 10.90 -4.89
CA ARG A 145 18.02 11.63 -5.99
C ARG A 145 18.40 10.71 -7.15
N ARG A 146 19.04 9.57 -6.88
CA ARG A 146 19.39 8.55 -7.90
C ARG A 146 18.16 7.98 -8.60
N ALA A 147 17.05 7.83 -7.89
CA ALA A 147 15.78 7.41 -8.47
C ALA A 147 15.11 8.49 -9.35
N GLY A 148 15.70 9.68 -9.48
CA GLY A 148 15.16 10.80 -10.25
C GLY A 148 13.88 11.39 -9.66
N LYS A 149 13.56 11.07 -8.41
CA LYS A 149 12.27 11.41 -7.78
C LYS A 149 12.24 12.82 -7.20
N VAL A 150 13.41 13.44 -7.00
CA VAL A 150 13.53 14.63 -6.16
C VAL A 150 14.56 15.63 -6.72
N SER A 151 14.08 16.83 -7.04
CA SER A 151 14.89 18.02 -7.36
C SER A 151 14.90 19.03 -6.22
N GLU A 152 13.80 19.14 -5.49
CA GLU A 152 13.62 20.08 -4.39
C GLU A 152 12.98 19.38 -3.18
N ILE A 153 13.40 19.78 -1.98
CA ILE A 153 12.88 19.27 -0.70
C ILE A 153 12.77 20.36 0.34
N PHE A 154 11.91 20.12 1.32
CA PHE A 154 11.90 20.82 2.57
C PHE A 154 12.88 20.16 3.53
N ALA A 155 13.96 20.85 3.88
CA ALA A 155 14.92 20.41 4.88
C ALA A 155 14.61 21.09 6.22
N HIS A 156 14.43 20.30 7.27
CA HIS A 156 14.27 20.83 8.62
C HIS A 156 15.64 21.12 9.21
N LEU A 157 15.99 22.39 9.29
CA LEU A 157 17.28 22.85 9.79
C LEU A 157 17.18 23.26 11.26
N GLY A 158 18.23 22.95 12.00
CA GLY A 158 18.45 23.45 13.35
C GLY A 158 19.93 23.56 13.65
N ARG A 159 20.30 24.55 14.48
CA ARG A 159 21.67 24.71 14.94
C ARG A 159 21.89 23.96 16.25
N ILE A 160 23.00 23.22 16.32
CA ILE A 160 23.49 22.53 17.51
C ILE A 160 24.95 22.94 17.70
N GLY A 161 25.20 23.85 18.65
CA GLY A 161 26.50 24.50 18.80
C GLY A 161 26.87 25.31 17.56
N ASP A 162 28.03 25.01 16.96
CA ASP A 162 28.51 25.69 15.76
C ASP A 162 28.13 25.01 14.44
N VAL A 163 27.41 23.89 14.50
CA VAL A 163 27.05 23.11 13.32
C VAL A 163 25.56 23.25 13.03
N VAL A 164 25.23 23.51 11.77
CA VAL A 164 23.85 23.41 11.28
C VAL A 164 23.58 21.96 10.91
N VAL A 165 22.53 21.40 11.50
CA VAL A 165 22.11 20.00 11.32
C VAL A 165 20.77 19.98 10.61
N CYS A 166 20.62 19.01 9.71
CA CYS A 166 19.33 18.69 9.12
C CYS A 166 18.80 17.41 9.76
N ASP A 167 17.68 17.53 10.47
CA ASP A 167 17.09 16.43 11.25
C ASP A 167 16.05 15.66 10.45
N ARG A 168 15.34 16.35 9.53
CA ARG A 168 14.25 15.79 8.73
C ARG A 168 14.26 16.34 7.33
N LEU A 169 13.91 15.49 6.37
CA LEU A 169 13.67 15.86 4.98
C LEU A 169 12.21 15.56 4.65
N MET A 170 11.59 16.43 3.88
CA MET A 170 10.23 16.25 3.39
C MET A 170 10.18 16.58 1.90
N GLU A 171 9.59 15.69 1.12
CA GLU A 171 9.36 15.89 -0.31
C GLU A 171 8.40 17.07 -0.52
N VAL A 172 8.67 17.93 -1.52
CA VAL A 172 7.74 19.01 -1.86
C VAL A 172 6.43 18.40 -2.37
N PRO A 173 5.27 18.72 -1.77
CA PRO A 173 3.97 18.21 -2.22
C PRO A 173 3.77 18.55 -3.70
N GLY A 174 3.51 17.53 -4.53
CA GLY A 174 3.33 17.68 -5.99
C GLY A 174 4.52 17.29 -6.86
N ALA A 175 5.68 16.95 -6.28
CA ALA A 175 6.86 16.52 -7.04
C ALA A 175 6.77 15.08 -7.61
N ARG A 176 5.77 14.28 -7.19
CA ARG A 176 5.57 12.95 -7.76
C ARG A 176 4.97 13.05 -9.17
N PRO A 177 5.65 12.56 -10.22
CA PRO A 177 5.06 12.50 -11.54
C PRO A 177 3.84 11.57 -11.51
N ARG A 178 2.69 12.16 -11.82
CA ARG A 178 1.40 11.55 -12.18
C ARG A 178 0.97 10.35 -11.32
N GLN A 179 -0.03 10.61 -10.47
CA GLN A 179 -1.08 9.61 -10.18
C GLN A 179 -1.42 8.87 -11.48
N PHE A 180 -1.53 7.54 -11.40
CA PHE A 180 -1.86 6.70 -12.55
C PHE A 180 -2.97 7.36 -13.40
N PRO A 181 -2.90 7.27 -14.74
CA PRO A 181 -3.91 7.90 -15.59
C PRO A 181 -5.31 7.48 -15.15
N LEU A 182 -6.28 8.39 -15.21
CA LEU A 182 -7.67 8.14 -14.80
C LEU A 182 -8.20 6.81 -15.37
N ALA A 183 -7.84 6.48 -16.61
CA ALA A 183 -8.13 5.20 -17.26
C ALA A 183 -7.68 3.98 -16.43
N PHE A 184 -6.50 4.01 -15.82
CA PHE A 184 -6.03 2.93 -14.96
C PHE A 184 -6.86 2.80 -13.68
N HIS A 185 -7.33 3.92 -13.11
CA HIS A 185 -8.26 3.91 -11.98
C HIS A 185 -9.63 3.35 -12.37
N VAL A 186 -10.13 3.70 -13.57
CA VAL A 186 -11.37 3.14 -14.12
C VAL A 186 -11.25 1.64 -14.32
N VAL A 187 -10.15 1.15 -14.89
CA VAL A 187 -9.90 -0.30 -15.06
C VAL A 187 -9.89 -1.02 -13.70
N ARG A 188 -9.21 -0.46 -12.69
CA ARG A 188 -9.21 -1.05 -11.34
C ARG A 188 -10.60 -1.08 -10.71
N PHE A 189 -11.39 -0.03 -10.91
CA PHE A 189 -12.77 0.02 -10.42
C PHE A 189 -13.65 -1.01 -11.14
N LEU A 190 -13.54 -1.14 -12.46
CA LEU A 190 -14.24 -2.16 -13.24
C LEU A 190 -13.86 -3.58 -12.82
N LEU A 191 -12.57 -3.84 -12.57
CA LEU A 191 -12.10 -5.12 -12.03
C LEU A 191 -12.68 -5.41 -10.64
N LEU A 192 -12.80 -4.40 -9.79
CA LEU A 192 -13.42 -4.54 -8.48
C LEU A 192 -14.91 -4.86 -8.59
N VAL A 193 -15.63 -4.16 -9.48
CA VAL A 193 -17.05 -4.46 -9.76
C VAL A 193 -17.19 -5.87 -10.32
N ALA A 194 -16.36 -6.26 -11.29
CA ALA A 194 -16.38 -7.61 -11.87
C ALA A 194 -16.09 -8.70 -10.83
N LEU A 195 -15.13 -8.46 -9.92
CA LEU A 195 -14.83 -9.38 -8.82
C LEU A 195 -15.99 -9.46 -7.82
N ALA A 196 -16.61 -8.33 -7.48
CA ALA A 196 -17.77 -8.29 -6.58
C ALA A 196 -18.99 -8.99 -7.20
N THR A 197 -19.27 -8.72 -8.48
CA THR A 197 -20.34 -9.37 -9.24
C THR A 197 -20.06 -10.86 -9.42
N GLY A 198 -18.81 -11.25 -9.69
CA GLY A 198 -18.40 -12.64 -9.82
C GLY A 198 -18.52 -13.40 -8.50
N TRP A 199 -18.11 -12.79 -7.38
CA TRP A 199 -18.33 -13.34 -6.05
C TRP A 199 -19.82 -13.48 -5.74
N TRP A 200 -20.61 -12.43 -6.00
CA TRP A 200 -22.07 -12.46 -5.82
C TRP A 200 -22.70 -13.58 -6.63
N TYR A 201 -22.42 -13.66 -7.93
CA TYR A 201 -22.97 -14.71 -8.81
C TYR A 201 -22.55 -16.11 -8.37
N ALA A 202 -21.27 -16.31 -8.01
CA ALA A 202 -20.77 -17.59 -7.51
C ALA A 202 -21.37 -18.00 -6.16
N PHE A 203 -21.91 -17.04 -5.42
CA PHE A 203 -22.58 -17.22 -4.14
C PHE A 203 -24.10 -17.40 -4.30
N THR A 204 -24.78 -16.64 -5.17
CA THR A 204 -26.25 -16.65 -5.34
C THR A 204 -26.80 -17.70 -6.28
N GLN A 205 -26.07 -18.10 -7.34
CA GLN A 205 -26.52 -19.17 -8.27
C GLN A 205 -26.53 -20.57 -7.65
N MET A 206 -26.53 -20.67 -6.32
CA MET A 206 -26.59 -21.94 -5.60
C MET A 206 -27.61 -21.95 -4.46
N GLU A 207 -28.46 -20.91 -4.38
CA GLU A 207 -29.73 -20.98 -3.62
C GLU A 207 -30.90 -21.48 -4.49
N GLY A 208 -30.68 -21.69 -5.79
CA GLY A 208 -31.65 -22.24 -6.75
C GLY A 208 -31.33 -23.66 -7.17
#